data_AF-K2EDI1-F1
#
_entry.id   AF-K2EDI1-F1
#
_cell.length_a   1.000
_cell.length_b   1.000
_cell.length_c   1.000
_cell.angle_alpha   90.00
_cell.angle_beta   90.00
_cell.angle_gamma   90.00
#
_symmetry.space_group_name_H-M   'P 1'
#
loop_
_entity.id
_entity.type
_entity.pdbx_description
1 polymer ?
#
loop_
_entity_poly.entity_id
_entity_poly.type
_entity_poly.pdbx_seq_one_letter_code
_entity_poly.pdbx_strand_id
1 'polypeptide(L)'
;MFFQEVEEAQPDAIFGLLEAFKKDPRTKKVNLSIGVYQDEHLRSEIFHSARRAKEFVFEQDVMGNYLAIDGLKEFSEAIGELLFGSKDWKEQYGRIYSAQAVGGT
;
A
#
# COMPACT_ATOMS: atom_id res chain seq x y z
N MET A 1 7.40 -38.78 -0.72
CA MET A 1 7.21 -37.56 -1.57
C MET A 1 7.29 -36.37 -0.62
N PHE A 2 8.10 -35.34 -0.91
CA PHE A 2 8.61 -34.36 0.09
C PHE A 2 7.54 -33.51 0.82
N PHE A 3 6.32 -33.37 0.27
CA PHE A 3 5.27 -32.50 0.83
C PHE A 3 4.03 -33.27 1.34
N GLN A 4 4.13 -34.57 1.65
CA GLN A 4 2.97 -35.38 2.04
C GLN A 4 2.33 -34.99 3.38
N GLU A 5 3.07 -34.32 4.25
CA GLU A 5 2.63 -33.91 5.59
C GLU A 5 2.34 -32.40 5.69
N VAL A 6 2.43 -31.66 4.57
CA VAL A 6 2.11 -30.23 4.58
C VAL A 6 0.59 -30.07 4.55
N GLU A 7 0.04 -29.65 5.69
CA GLU A 7 -1.38 -29.32 5.82
C GLU A 7 -1.72 -28.02 5.09
N GLU A 8 -2.95 -27.95 4.56
CA GLU A 8 -3.47 -26.74 3.94
C GLU A 8 -3.75 -25.69 5.03
N ALA A 9 -3.18 -24.49 4.86
CA ALA A 9 -3.44 -23.39 5.78
C ALA A 9 -4.91 -22.97 5.72
N GLN A 10 -5.46 -22.55 6.86
CA GLN A 10 -6.83 -22.07 6.88
C GLN A 10 -6.97 -20.82 5.99
N PRO A 11 -8.01 -20.76 5.14
CA PRO A 11 -8.24 -19.59 4.30
C PRO A 11 -8.59 -18.37 5.15
N ASP A 12 -8.06 -17.21 4.76
CA ASP A 12 -8.40 -15.94 5.39
C ASP A 12 -9.91 -15.66 5.24
N ALA A 13 -10.56 -15.27 6.34
CA ALA A 13 -12.00 -15.03 6.38
C ALA A 13 -12.46 -13.94 5.38
N ILE A 14 -11.61 -12.95 5.09
CA ILE A 14 -11.89 -11.86 4.15
C ILE A 14 -11.89 -12.37 2.71
N PHE A 15 -10.96 -13.28 2.35
CA PHE A 15 -10.92 -13.87 1.02
C PHE A 15 -12.11 -14.79 0.76
N GLY A 16 -12.60 -15.50 1.78
CA GLY A 16 -13.84 -16.28 1.68
C GLY A 16 -15.05 -15.43 1.30
N LEU A 17 -15.19 -14.23 1.87
CA LEU A 17 -16.26 -13.29 1.55
C LEU A 17 -16.17 -12.78 0.11
N LEU A 18 -14.95 -12.49 -0.37
CA LEU A 18 -14.75 -12.06 -1.76
C LEU A 18 -15.18 -13.16 -2.75
N GLU A 19 -14.83 -14.42 -2.48
CA GLU A 19 -15.22 -15.55 -3.33
C GLU A 19 -16.73 -15.79 -3.33
N ALA A 20 -17.38 -15.71 -2.17
CA ALA A 20 -18.84 -15.76 -2.07
C ALA A 20 -19.48 -14.60 -2.86
N PHE A 21 -18.95 -13.38 -2.72
CA PHE A 21 -19.41 -12.22 -3.48
C PHE A 21 -19.27 -12.43 -4.98
N LYS A 22 -18.14 -12.97 -5.47
CA LYS A 22 -17.94 -13.25 -6.92
C LYS A 22 -18.95 -14.27 -7.46
N LYS A 23 -19.20 -15.35 -6.70
CA LYS A 23 -20.12 -16.45 -7.10
C LYS A 23 -21.60 -16.07 -7.08
N ASP A 24 -21.96 -15.01 -6.38
CA ASP A 24 -23.35 -14.54 -6.29
C ASP A 24 -23.86 -14.01 -7.64
N PRO A 25 -24.93 -14.58 -8.23
CA PRO A 25 -25.44 -14.16 -9.54
C PRO A 25 -26.25 -12.84 -9.50
N ARG A 26 -26.56 -12.30 -8.32
CA ARG A 26 -27.37 -11.09 -8.19
C ARG A 26 -26.64 -9.89 -8.82
N THR A 27 -27.32 -9.17 -9.70
CA THR A 27 -26.76 -8.00 -10.41
C THR A 27 -26.65 -6.75 -9.54
N LYS A 28 -27.40 -6.68 -8.43
CA LYS A 28 -27.43 -5.55 -7.48
C LYS A 28 -26.74 -5.89 -6.15
N LYS A 29 -25.69 -6.71 -6.18
CA LYS A 29 -24.88 -7.04 -5.00
C LYS A 29 -23.87 -5.93 -4.70
N VAL A 30 -23.56 -5.72 -3.42
CA VAL A 30 -22.57 -4.72 -2.95
C VAL A 30 -21.50 -5.44 -2.14
N ASN A 31 -20.23 -5.12 -2.41
CA ASN A 31 -19.10 -5.66 -1.65
C ASN A 31 -18.62 -4.64 -0.62
N LEU A 32 -18.67 -4.99 0.66
CA LEU A 32 -18.19 -4.17 1.78
C LEU A 32 -17.08 -4.88 2.58
N SER A 33 -16.52 -5.98 2.07
CA SER A 33 -15.54 -6.78 2.81
C SER A 33 -14.11 -6.26 2.70
N ILE A 34 -13.77 -5.58 1.59
CA ILE A 34 -12.42 -5.09 1.33
C ILE A 34 -12.40 -3.57 1.47
N GLY A 35 -11.56 -3.07 2.38
CA GLY A 35 -11.39 -1.63 2.67
C GLY A 35 -10.53 -0.90 1.64
N VAL A 36 -10.91 -0.94 0.36
CA VAL A 36 -10.28 -0.13 -0.70
C VAL A 36 -11.22 0.97 -1.14
N TYR A 37 -10.65 2.13 -1.46
CA TYR A 37 -11.43 3.21 -2.06
C TYR A 37 -11.98 2.78 -3.43
N GLN A 38 -13.25 3.10 -3.66
CA GLN A 38 -13.93 2.95 -4.93
C GLN A 38 -14.70 4.22 -5.23
N ASP A 39 -14.74 4.61 -6.51
CA ASP A 39 -15.58 5.70 -7.00
C ASP A 39 -17.06 5.29 -7.10
N GLU A 40 -17.90 6.21 -7.58
CA GLU A 40 -19.33 5.97 -7.81
C GLU A 40 -19.63 4.88 -8.86
N HIS A 41 -18.62 4.48 -9.63
CA HIS A 41 -18.68 3.42 -10.64
C HIS A 41 -18.05 2.11 -10.14
N LEU A 42 -17.75 2.02 -8.84
CA LEU A 42 -17.12 0.86 -8.18
C LEU A 42 -15.71 0.53 -8.72
N ARG A 43 -14.99 1.55 -9.22
CA ARG A 43 -13.62 1.41 -9.71
C ARG A 43 -12.63 1.91 -8.67
N SER A 44 -11.52 1.18 -8.54
CA SER A 44 -10.38 1.62 -7.75
C SER A 44 -9.38 2.31 -8.67
N GLU A 45 -9.58 3.60 -8.89
CA GLU A 45 -8.68 4.39 -9.73
C GLU A 45 -7.49 4.96 -8.96
N ILE A 46 -6.35 5.07 -9.65
CA ILE A 46 -5.15 5.73 -9.12
C ILE A 46 -5.39 7.24 -9.12
N PHE A 47 -5.13 7.89 -7.98
CA PHE A 47 -5.19 9.34 -7.85
C PHE A 47 -4.36 10.05 -8.92
N HIS A 48 -4.87 11.18 -9.42
CA HIS A 48 -4.19 11.98 -10.45
C HIS A 48 -2.77 12.40 -10.05
N SER A 49 -2.53 12.73 -8.77
CA SER A 49 -1.19 13.03 -8.24
C SER A 49 -0.23 11.85 -8.36
N ALA A 50 -0.67 10.65 -8.01
CA ALA A 50 0.12 9.43 -8.12
C ALA A 50 0.41 9.04 -9.58
N ARG A 51 -0.53 9.31 -10.50
CA ARG A 51 -0.32 9.11 -11.94
C ARG A 51 0.79 10.02 -12.47
N ARG A 52 0.72 11.32 -12.17
CA ARG A 52 1.75 12.29 -12.57
C ARG A 52 3.12 11.97 -11.96
N ALA A 53 3.17 11.53 -10.71
CA ALA A 53 4.43 11.11 -10.08
C ALA A 53 5.06 9.91 -10.80
N LYS A 54 4.26 8.93 -11.23
CA LYS A 54 4.76 7.79 -12.01
C LYS A 54 5.32 8.20 -13.37
N GLU A 55 4.62 9.09 -14.09
CA GLU A 55 5.09 9.63 -15.37
C GLU A 55 6.43 10.38 -15.18
N PHE A 56 6.50 11.25 -14.16
CA PHE A 56 7.73 11.97 -13.83
C PHE A 56 8.92 11.07 -13.51
N VAL A 57 8.72 10.02 -12.71
CA VAL A 57 9.81 9.07 -12.39
C VAL A 57 10.23 8.27 -13.63
N PHE A 58 9.27 7.87 -14.47
CA PHE A 58 9.55 7.14 -15.70
C PHE A 58 10.39 7.98 -16.67
N GLU A 59 10.09 9.28 -16.81
CA GLU A 59 10.84 10.20 -17.67
C GLU A 59 12.29 10.43 -17.20
N GLN A 60 12.60 10.17 -15.92
CA GLN A 60 13.95 10.36 -15.37
C GLN A 60 14.91 9.20 -15.64
N ASP A 61 14.43 8.07 -16.16
CA ASP A 61 15.25 6.89 -16.50
C ASP A 61 16.21 6.45 -15.37
N VAL A 62 15.73 6.51 -14.14
CA VAL A 62 16.54 6.22 -12.95
C VAL A 62 16.78 4.72 -12.87
N MET A 63 18.05 4.28 -12.92
CA MET A 63 18.39 2.87 -12.71
C MET A 63 17.98 2.39 -11.30
N GLY A 64 17.28 1.25 -11.25
CA GLY A 64 16.84 0.60 -10.02
C GLY A 64 17.98 -0.05 -9.26
N ASN A 65 18.70 0.73 -8.47
CA ASN A 65 19.72 0.26 -7.54
C ASN A 65 19.11 -0.07 -6.16
N TYR A 66 19.88 -0.80 -5.34
CA TYR A 66 19.53 -0.98 -3.94
C TYR A 66 19.46 0.35 -3.20
N LEU A 67 18.46 0.48 -2.33
CA LEU A 67 18.36 1.57 -1.37
C LEU A 67 19.26 1.30 -0.16
N ALA A 68 19.47 2.34 0.66
CA ALA A 68 20.00 2.13 2.00
C ALA A 68 19.05 1.23 2.82
N ILE A 69 19.56 0.64 3.90
CA ILE A 69 18.76 -0.22 4.81
C ILE A 69 17.52 0.52 5.31
N ASP A 70 17.65 1.81 5.60
CA ASP A 70 16.56 2.65 6.11
C ASP A 70 15.62 3.17 4.99
N GLY A 71 15.92 2.85 3.73
CA GLY A 71 15.17 3.31 2.56
C GLY A 71 15.65 4.64 1.99
N LEU A 72 14.74 5.36 1.33
CA LEU A 72 15.01 6.67 0.74
C LEU A 72 14.90 7.78 1.79
N LYS A 73 15.97 8.59 1.94
CA LYS A 73 16.01 9.68 2.91
C LYS A 73 14.94 10.74 2.62
N GLU A 74 14.77 11.10 1.35
CA GLU A 74 13.79 12.09 0.89
C GLU A 74 12.35 11.62 1.15
N PHE A 75 12.11 10.31 1.05
CA PHE A 75 10.82 9.72 1.40
C PHE A 75 10.57 9.84 2.91
N SER A 76 11.55 9.47 3.73
CA SER A 76 11.46 9.60 5.20
C SER A 76 11.22 11.05 5.65
N GLU A 77 11.89 12.03 5.03
CA GLU A 77 11.66 13.45 5.30
C GLU A 77 10.25 13.90 4.93
N ALA A 78 9.78 13.54 3.72
CA ALA A 78 8.44 13.90 3.27
C ALA A 78 7.33 13.28 4.14
N ILE A 79 7.50 12.01 4.54
CA ILE A 79 6.54 11.34 5.44
C ILE A 79 6.61 11.93 6.86
N GLY A 80 7.79 12.27 7.36
CA GLY A 80 7.96 12.95 8.65
C GLY A 80 7.21 14.27 8.70
N GLU A 81 7.37 15.11 7.68
CA GLU A 81 6.63 16.37 7.56
C GLU A 81 5.11 16.15 7.42
N LEU A 82 4.68 15.11 6.69
CA LEU A 82 3.26 14.78 6.55
C LEU A 82 2.61 14.33 7.87
N LEU A 83 3.31 13.51 8.66
CA LEU A 83 2.78 12.93 9.90
C LEU A 83 2.82 13.90 11.08
N PHE A 84 3.92 14.64 11.23
CA PHE A 84 4.16 15.49 12.40
C PHE A 84 3.97 16.98 12.12
N GLY A 85 3.82 17.37 10.85
CA GLY A 85 3.86 18.77 10.45
C GLY A 85 5.29 19.30 10.34
N SER A 86 5.49 20.28 9.46
CA SER A 86 6.83 20.79 9.12
C SER A 86 7.57 21.45 10.29
N LYS A 87 6.83 22.04 11.24
CA LYS A 87 7.41 22.67 12.43
C LYS A 87 7.94 21.62 13.41
N ASP A 88 7.10 20.69 13.83
CA ASP A 88 7.46 19.70 14.84
C ASP A 88 8.50 18.69 14.31
N TRP A 89 8.44 18.35 13.01
CA TRP A 89 9.47 17.52 12.37
C TRP A 89 10.88 18.13 12.50
N LYS A 90 11.00 19.45 12.30
CA LYS A 90 12.28 20.17 12.38
C LYS A 90 12.71 20.46 13.81
N GLU A 91 11.75 20.74 14.69
CA GLU A 91 12.01 21.07 16.11
C GLU A 91 12.29 19.84 16.98
N GLN A 92 11.84 18.64 16.58
CA GLN A 92 12.08 17.39 17.30
C GLN A 92 13.36 16.66 16.89
N TYR A 93 14.35 17.40 16.40
CA TYR A 93 15.64 16.83 15.98
C TYR A 93 16.22 15.91 17.08
N GLY A 94 16.47 14.66 16.72
CA GLY A 94 16.99 13.62 17.62
C GLY A 94 15.96 12.83 18.44
N ARG A 95 14.66 13.09 18.29
CA ARG A 95 13.58 12.31 18.95
C ARG A 95 12.80 11.41 18.00
N ILE A 96 12.86 11.69 16.71
CA ILE A 96 12.14 10.95 15.68
C ILE A 96 13.15 10.29 14.75
N TYR A 97 12.96 9.00 14.52
CA TYR A 97 13.72 8.20 13.56
C TYR A 97 12.74 7.54 12.59
N SER A 98 13.13 7.38 11.33
CA SER A 98 12.27 6.86 10.28
C SER A 98 13.05 5.88 9.40
N ALA A 99 12.45 4.72 9.18
CA ALA A 99 12.92 3.70 8.25
C ALA A 99 11.75 3.24 7.38
N GLN A 100 11.99 3.06 6.09
CA GLN A 100 10.98 2.63 5.14
C GLN A 100 10.63 1.14 5.32
N ALA A 101 9.33 0.80 5.26
CA ALA A 101 8.82 -0.56 5.38
C ALA A 101 7.93 -0.97 4.19
N VAL A 102 7.62 -2.26 4.08
CA VAL A 102 6.75 -2.82 3.03
C VAL A 102 5.29 -2.63 3.42
N GLY A 103 4.76 -1.43 3.19
CA GLY A 103 3.42 -1.09 3.65
C GLY A 103 3.37 -0.94 5.18
N GLY A 104 2.17 -1.06 5.75
CA GLY A 104 1.94 -0.88 7.18
C GLY A 104 1.72 -2.15 8.00
N THR A 105 1.67 -3.32 7.35
CA THR A 105 1.38 -4.63 7.97
C THR A 105 2.64 -5.24 8.60
#